data_AF-A0A538K185-F1
#
_entry.id   AF-A0A538K185-F1
#
_cell.length_a   1.000
_cell.length_b   1.000
_cell.length_c   1.000
_cell.angle_alpha   90.00
_cell.angle_beta   90.00
_cell.angle_gamma   90.00
#
_symmetry.space_group_name_H-M   'P 1'
#
loop_
_entity.id
_entity.type
_entity.pdbx_description
1 polymer ?
#
loop_
_entity_poly.entity_id
_entity_poly.type
_entity_poly.pdbx_seq_one_letter_code
_entity_poly.pdbx_strand_id
1 'polypeptide(L)'
;MDVTFATTTFAPVVLGFFGLGTGYLIYGPQELFGFPRRDPSVDRATGIWGIWLPGFCQFITGVYLFVALTWLGSLKEPALYTAALAFSAYGIHWFALGWNRYQGNDARPTGLMAIAFTIISVLGMVVFFTAGAWPVGILFAGLTAIYVSEFFASFRIGARPGPFSPEQPALTNGNTGDALGTSGAVSTSGAIGTATRLAPAARLAPAGQSVRSPSNPGERALGFFHLATGLWLMYLTFATTLNISLHYALPGG
;
A
#
# COMPACT_ATOMS: atom_id res chain seq x y z
N MET A 1 -34.23 -0.08 -31.26
CA MET A 1 -32.98 -0.50 -31.92
C MET A 1 -32.09 -1.03 -30.84
N ASP A 2 -31.91 -2.35 -30.77
CA ASP A 2 -31.03 -2.98 -29.78
C ASP A 2 -29.58 -2.83 -30.25
N VAL A 3 -28.79 -2.10 -29.47
CA VAL A 3 -27.35 -1.97 -29.72
C VAL A 3 -26.67 -3.20 -29.14
N THR A 4 -26.15 -4.07 -30.01
CA THR A 4 -25.40 -5.28 -29.59
C THR A 4 -23.91 -5.05 -29.78
N PHE A 5 -23.12 -5.24 -28.71
CA PHE A 5 -21.66 -5.11 -28.76
C PHE A 5 -20.99 -6.45 -29.12
N ALA A 6 -19.90 -6.39 -29.88
CA ALA A 6 -19.09 -7.57 -30.17
C ALA A 6 -18.41 -8.10 -28.90
N THR A 7 -18.36 -9.42 -28.76
CA THR A 7 -17.62 -10.07 -27.67
C THR A 7 -16.13 -9.98 -27.92
N THR A 8 -15.35 -9.64 -26.88
CA THR A 8 -13.88 -9.56 -26.95
C THR A 8 -13.25 -10.68 -26.11
N THR A 9 -12.11 -11.20 -26.57
CA THR A 9 -11.27 -12.14 -25.80
C THR A 9 -10.21 -11.41 -24.97
N PHE A 10 -10.02 -10.10 -25.18
CA PHE A 10 -8.99 -9.31 -24.49
C PHE A 10 -9.54 -8.72 -23.19
N ALA A 11 -9.34 -9.43 -22.07
CA ALA A 11 -9.56 -8.87 -20.74
C ALA A 11 -8.31 -8.07 -20.32
N PRO A 12 -8.40 -6.77 -19.94
CA PRO A 12 -7.24 -5.93 -19.65
C PRO A 12 -6.64 -6.19 -18.25
N VAL A 13 -6.60 -7.45 -17.82
CA VAL A 13 -6.10 -7.88 -16.50
C VAL A 13 -4.61 -7.57 -16.30
N VAL A 14 -3.87 -7.45 -17.41
CA VAL A 14 -2.43 -7.17 -17.43
C VAL A 14 -2.08 -5.87 -16.68
N LEU A 15 -2.91 -4.84 -16.81
CA LEU A 15 -2.69 -3.55 -16.12
C LEU A 15 -2.79 -3.72 -14.61
N GLY A 16 -3.82 -4.44 -14.14
CA GLY A 16 -4.00 -4.74 -12.73
C GLY A 16 -2.90 -5.64 -12.16
N PHE A 17 -2.43 -6.63 -12.93
CA PHE A 17 -1.28 -7.45 -12.53
C PHE A 17 0.00 -6.64 -12.44
N PHE A 18 0.25 -5.77 -13.42
CA PHE A 18 1.43 -4.93 -13.46
C PHE A 18 1.48 -3.97 -12.27
N GLY A 19 0.36 -3.27 -12.01
CA GLY A 19 0.26 -2.33 -10.91
C GLY A 19 0.49 -3.01 -9.56
N LEU A 20 -0.17 -4.14 -9.31
CA LEU A 20 -0.03 -4.88 -8.06
C LEU A 20 1.37 -5.44 -7.87
N GLY A 21 1.91 -6.10 -8.90
CA GLY A 21 3.22 -6.70 -8.81
C GLY A 21 4.30 -5.66 -8.57
N THR A 22 4.22 -4.51 -9.25
CA THR A 22 5.15 -3.40 -9.01
C THR A 22 5.00 -2.84 -7.60
N GLY A 23 3.77 -2.67 -7.12
CA GLY A 23 3.50 -2.27 -5.73
C GLY A 23 4.17 -3.19 -4.71
N TYR A 24 4.04 -4.51 -4.88
CA TYR A 24 4.69 -5.48 -4.01
C TYR A 24 6.23 -5.47 -4.12
N LEU A 25 6.79 -5.21 -5.30
CA LEU A 25 8.25 -5.06 -5.45
C LEU A 25 8.78 -3.76 -4.81
N ILE A 26 7.94 -2.75 -4.62
CA ILE A 26 8.29 -1.51 -3.91
C ILE A 26 8.21 -1.70 -2.39
N TYR A 27 7.16 -2.37 -1.89
CA TYR A 27 6.91 -2.55 -0.46
C TYR A 27 7.71 -3.71 0.15
N GLY A 28 7.80 -4.83 -0.58
CA GLY A 28 8.38 -6.08 -0.11
C GLY A 28 9.84 -5.99 0.38
N PRO A 29 10.77 -5.29 -0.30
CA PRO A 29 12.14 -5.14 0.19
C PRO A 29 12.21 -4.43 1.54
N GLN A 30 11.32 -3.47 1.77
CA GLN A 30 11.28 -2.71 3.01
C GLN A 30 10.78 -3.55 4.17
N GLU A 31 9.79 -4.41 3.95
CA GLU A 31 9.25 -5.32 4.97
C GLU A 31 10.17 -6.51 5.23
N LEU A 32 10.80 -7.06 4.18
CA LEU A 32 11.67 -8.24 4.31
C LEU A 32 13.06 -7.89 4.84
N PHE A 33 13.65 -6.80 4.35
CA PHE A 33 15.04 -6.41 4.62
C PHE A 33 15.18 -5.11 5.42
N GLY A 34 14.09 -4.36 5.64
CA GLY A 34 14.16 -3.05 6.28
C GLY A 34 14.74 -1.96 5.37
N PHE A 35 14.77 -2.16 4.05
CA PHE A 35 15.38 -1.26 3.08
C PHE A 35 14.39 -0.82 1.98
N PRO A 36 14.28 0.49 1.67
CA PRO A 36 14.92 1.62 2.35
C PRO A 36 14.40 1.77 3.80
N ARG A 37 15.21 2.33 4.68
CA ARG A 37 14.83 2.51 6.09
C ARG A 37 13.61 3.42 6.16
N ARG A 38 12.66 3.12 7.05
CA ARG A 38 11.45 3.93 7.19
C ARG A 38 11.77 5.30 7.78
N ASP A 39 11.31 6.33 7.09
CA ASP A 39 11.27 7.71 7.55
C ASP A 39 10.10 8.44 6.84
N PRO A 40 9.69 9.65 7.27
CA PRO A 40 8.55 10.34 6.70
C PRO A 40 8.66 10.66 5.20
N SER A 41 9.87 10.83 4.66
CA SER A 41 10.07 11.05 3.22
C SER A 41 9.87 9.77 2.44
N VAL A 42 10.43 8.66 2.92
CA VAL A 42 10.25 7.33 2.32
C VAL A 42 8.79 6.89 2.39
N ASP A 43 8.13 7.03 3.55
CA ASP A 43 6.73 6.63 3.70
C ASP A 43 5.78 7.44 2.78
N ARG A 44 6.06 8.74 2.56
CA ARG A 44 5.32 9.54 1.56
C ARG A 44 5.55 9.05 0.15
N ALA A 45 6.79 8.80 -0.25
CA ALA A 45 7.10 8.31 -1.59
C ALA A 45 6.47 6.93 -1.83
N THR A 46 6.63 6.00 -0.89
CA THR A 46 6.04 4.66 -0.92
C THR A 46 4.51 4.72 -0.93
N GLY A 47 3.90 5.66 -0.19
CA GLY A 47 2.46 5.91 -0.21
C GLY A 47 1.93 6.36 -1.57
N ILE A 48 2.61 7.31 -2.23
CA ILE A 48 2.26 7.76 -3.59
C ILE A 48 2.29 6.58 -4.58
N TRP A 49 3.34 5.78 -4.54
CA TRP A 49 3.44 4.60 -5.41
C TRP A 49 2.35 3.57 -5.11
N GLY A 50 1.98 3.39 -3.84
CA GLY A 50 0.86 2.54 -3.43
C GLY A 50 -0.48 3.00 -4.00
N ILE A 51 -0.74 4.31 -4.02
CA ILE A 51 -1.96 4.87 -4.63
C ILE A 51 -1.99 4.59 -6.13
N TRP A 52 -0.90 4.85 -6.86
CA TRP A 52 -0.94 4.83 -8.32
C TRP A 52 -0.75 3.45 -8.94
N LEU A 53 0.19 2.64 -8.45
CA LEU A 53 0.46 1.36 -9.09
C LEU A 53 -0.56 0.31 -8.65
N PRO A 54 -0.48 -0.26 -7.43
CA PRO A 54 -1.41 -1.30 -7.06
C PRO A 54 -2.84 -0.74 -6.82
N GLY A 55 -3.00 0.55 -6.49
CA GLY A 55 -4.32 1.18 -6.35
C GLY A 55 -5.01 1.47 -7.68
N PHE A 56 -4.55 2.50 -8.38
CA PHE A 56 -5.23 3.02 -9.56
C PHE A 56 -5.27 2.04 -10.74
N CYS A 57 -4.16 1.33 -11.02
CA CYS A 57 -4.15 0.35 -12.10
C CYS A 57 -5.18 -0.77 -11.86
N GLN A 58 -5.27 -1.27 -10.63
CA GLN A 58 -6.26 -2.31 -10.29
C GLN A 58 -7.69 -1.75 -10.29
N PHE A 59 -7.90 -0.57 -9.72
CA PHE A 59 -9.22 0.04 -9.70
C PHE A 59 -9.78 0.22 -11.13
N ILE A 60 -8.99 0.77 -12.06
CA ILE A 60 -9.39 0.87 -13.47
C ILE A 60 -9.69 -0.51 -14.06
N THR A 61 -8.82 -1.49 -13.81
CA THR A 61 -9.00 -2.86 -14.33
C THR A 61 -10.33 -3.45 -13.84
N GLY A 62 -10.63 -3.32 -12.54
CA GLY A 62 -11.86 -3.83 -11.94
C GLY A 62 -13.12 -3.14 -12.48
N VAL A 63 -13.11 -1.80 -12.55
CA VAL A 63 -14.22 -1.01 -13.10
C VAL A 63 -14.46 -1.36 -14.57
N TYR A 64 -13.40 -1.46 -15.38
CA TYR A 64 -13.51 -1.85 -16.77
C TYR A 64 -14.16 -3.23 -16.91
N LEU A 65 -13.72 -4.22 -16.14
CA LEU A 65 -14.28 -5.57 -16.18
C LEU A 65 -15.76 -5.58 -15.77
N PHE A 66 -16.14 -4.85 -14.72
CA PHE A 66 -17.55 -4.74 -14.32
C PHE A 66 -18.41 -4.11 -15.42
N VAL A 67 -17.96 -3.01 -16.03
CA VAL A 67 -18.69 -2.37 -17.14
C VAL A 67 -18.85 -3.34 -18.31
N ALA A 68 -17.77 -4.03 -18.70
CA ALA A 68 -17.79 -4.98 -19.80
C ALA A 68 -18.70 -6.20 -19.54
N LEU A 69 -18.74 -6.70 -18.31
CA LEU A 69 -19.59 -7.84 -17.91
C LEU A 69 -21.06 -7.45 -17.71
N THR A 70 -21.33 -6.32 -17.05
CA THR A 70 -22.68 -6.01 -16.53
C THR A 70 -23.44 -5.01 -17.37
N TRP A 71 -22.78 -4.05 -18.01
CA TRP A 71 -23.44 -3.01 -18.81
C TRP A 71 -23.40 -3.33 -20.30
N LEU A 72 -22.23 -3.77 -20.79
CA LEU A 72 -22.01 -3.99 -22.22
C LEU A 72 -22.25 -5.45 -22.65
N GLY A 73 -22.11 -6.41 -21.73
CA GLY A 73 -22.19 -7.84 -22.02
C GLY A 73 -21.13 -8.32 -23.03
N SER A 74 -20.04 -7.57 -23.20
CA SER A 74 -18.96 -7.86 -24.15
C SER A 74 -17.97 -8.91 -23.63
N LEU A 75 -17.99 -9.19 -22.32
CA LEU A 75 -17.33 -10.31 -21.66
C LEU A 75 -18.38 -11.24 -21.05
N LYS A 76 -18.14 -12.55 -21.08
CA LYS A 76 -19.11 -13.57 -20.60
C LYS A 76 -18.53 -14.62 -19.67
N GLU A 77 -17.21 -14.66 -19.52
CA GLU A 77 -16.54 -15.68 -18.71
C GLU A 77 -16.82 -15.45 -17.21
N PRO A 78 -17.42 -16.41 -16.48
CA PRO A 78 -17.81 -16.21 -15.08
C PRO A 78 -16.64 -15.87 -14.16
N ALA A 79 -15.46 -16.45 -14.40
CA ALA A 79 -14.25 -16.17 -13.62
C ALA A 79 -13.84 -14.68 -13.67
N LEU A 80 -14.20 -13.96 -14.73
CA LEU A 80 -13.92 -12.53 -14.86
C LEU A 80 -14.76 -11.68 -13.89
N TYR A 81 -15.89 -12.18 -13.39
CA TYR A 81 -16.64 -11.50 -12.34
C TYR A 81 -15.84 -11.47 -11.03
N THR A 82 -15.23 -12.60 -10.66
CA THR A 82 -14.35 -12.66 -9.50
C THR A 82 -13.09 -11.81 -9.70
N ALA A 83 -12.55 -11.77 -10.92
CA ALA A 83 -11.46 -10.84 -11.26
C ALA A 83 -11.89 -9.37 -11.07
N ALA A 84 -13.07 -8.98 -11.56
CA ALA A 84 -13.59 -7.62 -11.44
C ALA A 84 -13.77 -7.20 -9.98
N LEU A 85 -14.34 -8.08 -9.17
CA LEU A 85 -14.49 -7.89 -7.72
C LEU A 85 -13.13 -7.70 -7.05
N ALA A 86 -12.19 -8.62 -7.31
CA ALA A 86 -10.87 -8.59 -6.73
C ALA A 86 -10.12 -7.30 -7.10
N PHE A 87 -9.95 -7.00 -8.38
CA PHE A 87 -9.24 -5.81 -8.83
C PHE A 87 -9.85 -4.51 -8.28
N SER A 88 -11.17 -4.44 -8.18
CA SER A 88 -11.83 -3.27 -7.58
C SER A 88 -11.54 -3.16 -6.08
N ALA A 89 -11.73 -4.25 -5.33
CA ALA A 89 -11.55 -4.26 -3.88
C ALA A 89 -10.09 -4.02 -3.49
N TYR A 90 -9.15 -4.72 -4.11
CA TYR A 90 -7.72 -4.55 -3.86
C TYR A 90 -7.24 -3.15 -4.29
N GLY A 91 -7.72 -2.62 -5.42
CA GLY A 91 -7.41 -1.25 -5.84
C GLY A 91 -7.84 -0.20 -4.81
N ILE A 92 -9.07 -0.32 -4.28
CA ILE A 92 -9.57 0.57 -3.22
C ILE A 92 -8.75 0.41 -1.93
N HIS A 93 -8.39 -0.81 -1.56
CA HIS A 93 -7.53 -1.07 -0.42
C HIS A 93 -6.17 -0.38 -0.56
N TRP A 94 -5.56 -0.45 -1.73
CA TRP A 94 -4.27 0.19 -1.99
C TRP A 94 -4.35 1.71 -2.01
N PHE A 95 -5.48 2.30 -2.40
CA PHE A 95 -5.72 3.73 -2.15
C PHE A 95 -5.71 4.06 -0.67
N ALA A 96 -6.43 3.29 0.15
CA ALA A 96 -6.49 3.50 1.59
C ALA A 96 -5.10 3.30 2.24
N LEU A 97 -4.38 2.23 1.88
CA LEU A 97 -3.07 1.92 2.40
C LEU A 97 -2.03 2.97 1.98
N GLY A 98 -2.00 3.35 0.71
CA GLY A 98 -1.11 4.38 0.20
C GLY A 98 -1.38 5.75 0.83
N TRP A 99 -2.65 6.12 1.00
CA TRP A 99 -3.04 7.36 1.68
C TRP A 99 -2.66 7.36 3.16
N ASN A 100 -2.97 6.28 3.88
CA ASN A 100 -2.60 6.13 5.29
C ASN A 100 -1.09 6.22 5.48
N ARG A 101 -0.32 5.57 4.61
CA ARG A 101 1.13 5.61 4.65
C ARG A 101 1.68 7.00 4.33
N TYR A 102 1.09 7.68 3.35
CA TYR A 102 1.45 9.06 3.01
C TYR A 102 1.24 10.02 4.19
N GLN A 103 0.14 9.86 4.93
CA GLN A 103 -0.19 10.70 6.09
C GLN A 103 0.54 10.27 7.38
N GLY A 104 1.19 9.10 7.40
CA GLY A 104 1.79 8.55 8.62
C GLY A 104 0.75 8.09 9.65
N ASN A 105 -0.43 7.65 9.19
CA ASN A 105 -1.52 7.17 10.04
C ASN A 105 -1.16 5.82 10.70
N ASP A 106 -1.85 5.49 11.80
CA ASP A 106 -1.71 4.22 12.50
C ASP A 106 -2.08 3.03 11.59
N ALA A 107 -1.25 1.99 11.57
CA ALA A 107 -1.41 0.80 10.75
C ALA A 107 -2.31 -0.29 11.37
N ARG A 108 -2.67 -0.16 12.67
CA ARG A 108 -3.49 -1.17 13.36
C ARG A 108 -4.88 -1.38 12.75
N PRO A 109 -5.63 -0.33 12.33
CA PRO A 109 -6.91 -0.53 11.62
C PRO A 109 -6.76 -1.36 10.33
N THR A 110 -5.64 -1.22 9.62
CA THR A 110 -5.34 -2.03 8.44
C THR A 110 -5.21 -3.52 8.77
N GLY A 111 -4.70 -3.85 9.97
CA GLY A 111 -4.60 -5.24 10.43
C GLY A 111 -5.93 -5.98 10.53
N LEU A 112 -7.03 -5.31 10.89
CA LEU A 112 -8.36 -5.94 10.93
C LEU A 112 -8.94 -6.16 9.53
N MET A 113 -8.61 -5.26 8.61
CA MET A 113 -9.04 -5.36 7.22
C MET A 113 -8.46 -6.60 6.53
N ALA A 114 -7.29 -7.08 6.96
CA ALA A 114 -6.68 -8.30 6.43
C ALA A 114 -7.60 -9.54 6.50
N ILE A 115 -8.55 -9.58 7.45
CA ILE A 115 -9.55 -10.65 7.54
C ILE A 115 -10.44 -10.67 6.29
N ALA A 116 -11.00 -9.52 5.91
CA ALA A 116 -11.89 -9.41 4.75
C ALA A 116 -11.14 -9.75 3.45
N PHE A 117 -9.90 -9.28 3.31
CA PHE A 117 -9.10 -9.54 2.13
C PHE A 117 -8.56 -10.97 2.07
N THR A 118 -8.38 -11.64 3.21
CA THR A 118 -8.12 -13.09 3.25
C THR A 118 -9.31 -13.87 2.69
N ILE A 119 -10.54 -13.49 3.05
CA ILE A 119 -11.76 -14.15 2.54
C ILE A 119 -11.87 -13.99 1.02
N ILE A 120 -11.69 -12.76 0.51
CA ILE A 120 -11.68 -12.51 -0.94
C ILE A 120 -10.54 -13.29 -1.62
N SER A 121 -9.38 -13.40 -0.96
CA SER A 121 -8.25 -14.17 -1.48
C SER A 121 -8.58 -15.65 -1.62
N VAL A 122 -9.16 -16.26 -0.58
CA VAL A 122 -9.58 -17.67 -0.62
C VAL A 122 -10.68 -17.90 -1.66
N LEU A 123 -11.65 -16.99 -1.76
CA LEU A 123 -12.69 -17.06 -2.78
C LEU A 123 -12.10 -17.08 -4.20
N GLY A 124 -11.20 -16.15 -4.51
CA GLY A 124 -10.54 -16.12 -5.82
C GLY A 124 -9.70 -17.37 -6.07
N MET A 125 -8.99 -17.86 -5.06
CA MET A 125 -8.23 -19.12 -5.16
C MET A 125 -9.11 -20.28 -5.61
N VAL A 126 -10.25 -20.48 -4.94
CA VAL A 126 -11.21 -21.53 -5.28
C VAL A 126 -11.74 -21.33 -6.70
N VAL A 127 -12.24 -20.14 -7.02
CA VAL A 127 -12.82 -19.86 -8.34
C VAL A 127 -11.82 -20.11 -9.46
N PHE A 128 -10.61 -19.56 -9.39
CA PHE A 128 -9.64 -19.66 -10.48
C PHE A 128 -9.06 -21.07 -10.65
N PHE A 129 -8.90 -21.84 -9.58
CA PHE A 129 -8.55 -23.25 -9.73
C PHE A 129 -9.69 -24.07 -10.35
N THR A 130 -10.94 -23.83 -9.92
CA THR A 130 -12.10 -24.54 -10.51
C THR A 130 -12.34 -24.18 -11.97
N ALA A 131 -12.05 -22.94 -12.36
CA ALA A 131 -12.13 -22.48 -13.74
C ALA A 131 -10.94 -22.91 -14.62
N GLY A 132 -9.98 -23.67 -14.08
CA GLY A 132 -8.78 -24.10 -14.82
C GLY A 132 -7.72 -23.00 -15.02
N ALA A 133 -7.98 -21.77 -14.56
CA ALA A 133 -7.05 -20.64 -14.56
C ALA A 133 -6.04 -20.75 -13.38
N TRP A 134 -5.35 -21.89 -13.30
CA TRP A 134 -4.42 -22.22 -12.22
C TRP A 134 -3.32 -21.17 -11.96
N PRO A 135 -2.79 -20.39 -12.94
CA PRO A 135 -1.78 -19.38 -12.65
C PRO A 135 -2.34 -18.23 -11.79
N VAL A 136 -3.59 -17.87 -12.05
CA VAL A 136 -4.32 -16.89 -11.23
C VAL A 136 -4.73 -17.53 -9.90
N GLY A 137 -5.06 -18.82 -9.87
CA GLY A 137 -5.24 -19.57 -8.62
C GLY A 137 -4.03 -19.49 -7.69
N ILE A 138 -2.81 -19.65 -8.23
CA ILE A 138 -1.55 -19.50 -7.48
C ILE A 138 -1.37 -18.06 -6.99
N LEU A 139 -1.69 -17.05 -7.82
CA LEU A 139 -1.68 -15.65 -7.39
C LEU A 139 -2.54 -15.46 -6.14
N PHE A 140 -3.77 -15.98 -6.14
CA PHE A 140 -4.67 -15.87 -5.00
C PHE A 140 -4.20 -16.66 -3.77
N ALA A 141 -3.47 -17.78 -3.94
CA ALA A 141 -2.75 -18.43 -2.84
C ALA A 141 -1.67 -17.53 -2.22
N GLY A 142 -0.92 -16.80 -3.06
CA GLY A 142 0.03 -15.77 -2.62
C GLY A 142 -0.66 -14.65 -1.85
N LEU A 143 -1.78 -14.13 -2.36
CA LEU A 143 -2.59 -13.10 -1.68
C LEU A 143 -3.11 -13.58 -0.33
N THR A 144 -3.60 -14.81 -0.23
CA THR A 144 -3.99 -15.40 1.06
C THR A 144 -2.83 -15.39 2.04
N ALA A 145 -1.63 -15.80 1.61
CA ALA A 145 -0.44 -15.79 2.47
C ALA A 145 -0.03 -14.37 2.91
N ILE A 146 -0.17 -13.38 2.02
CA ILE A 146 0.07 -11.96 2.32
C ILE A 146 -0.85 -11.49 3.43
N TYR A 147 -2.17 -11.63 3.28
CA TYR A 147 -3.12 -11.10 4.25
C TYR A 147 -3.11 -11.85 5.58
N VAL A 148 -2.83 -13.16 5.57
CA VAL A 148 -2.55 -13.90 6.80
C VAL A 148 -1.32 -13.32 7.50
N SER A 149 -0.23 -13.07 6.77
CA SER A 149 0.99 -12.49 7.33
C SER A 149 0.79 -11.05 7.82
N GLU A 150 0.03 -10.24 7.09
CA GLU A 150 -0.32 -8.87 7.47
C GLU A 150 -1.06 -8.84 8.80
N PHE A 151 -2.02 -9.74 9.01
CA PHE A 151 -2.72 -9.85 10.30
C PHE A 151 -1.74 -10.04 11.46
N PHE A 152 -0.82 -11.01 11.37
CA PHE A 152 0.20 -11.23 12.41
C PHE A 152 1.19 -10.05 12.52
N ALA A 153 1.53 -9.41 11.40
CA ALA A 153 2.40 -8.26 11.37
C ALA A 153 1.81 -7.05 12.12
N SER A 154 0.54 -6.72 11.86
CA SER A 154 -0.16 -5.57 12.43
C SER A 154 -0.39 -5.67 13.94
N PHE A 155 -0.58 -6.88 14.47
CA PHE A 155 -0.77 -7.11 15.91
C PHE A 155 0.51 -7.49 16.65
N ARG A 156 1.67 -7.52 15.96
CA ARG A 156 2.97 -7.93 16.53
C ARG A 156 2.95 -9.29 17.24
N ILE A 157 2.07 -10.17 16.78
CA ILE A 157 1.93 -11.51 17.35
C ILE A 157 3.18 -12.30 16.97
N GLY A 158 3.99 -12.67 17.98
CA GLY A 158 5.29 -13.33 17.79
C GLY A 158 6.51 -12.42 17.94
N ALA A 159 6.33 -11.11 18.19
CA ALA A 159 7.45 -10.24 18.55
C ALA A 159 7.96 -10.58 19.95
N ARG A 160 9.28 -10.77 20.11
CA ARG A 160 9.89 -10.95 21.45
C ARG A 160 9.82 -9.62 22.21
N PRO A 161 9.38 -9.62 23.48
CA PRO A 161 9.51 -8.45 24.33
C PRO A 161 10.97 -8.01 24.35
N GLY A 162 11.23 -6.74 24.02
CA GLY A 162 12.55 -6.16 24.23
C GLY A 162 12.87 -6.13 25.72
N PRO A 163 14.16 -6.05 26.11
CA PRO A 163 14.53 -5.83 27.50
C PRO A 163 13.82 -4.58 28.02
N PHE A 164 13.19 -4.71 29.19
CA PHE A 164 12.55 -3.63 29.91
C PHE A 164 13.61 -2.56 30.19
N SER A 165 13.58 -1.43 29.48
CA SER A 165 14.31 -0.25 29.91
C SER A 165 13.46 0.41 30.99
N PRO A 166 13.88 0.46 32.27
CA PRO A 166 13.15 1.19 33.28
C PRO A 166 13.01 2.65 32.82
N GLU A 167 11.78 3.14 32.90
CA GLU A 167 11.35 4.51 32.64
C GLU A 167 12.38 5.52 33.17
N GLN A 168 12.87 6.38 32.28
CA GLN A 168 13.62 7.56 32.70
C GLN A 168 12.60 8.53 33.32
N PRO A 169 12.76 8.96 34.59
CA PRO A 169 11.75 9.74 35.28
C PRO A 169 11.43 11.04 34.53
N ALA A 170 10.14 11.34 34.43
CA ALA A 170 9.61 12.57 33.84
C ALA A 170 10.35 13.80 34.38
N LEU A 171 10.97 14.56 33.49
CA LEU A 171 11.42 15.92 33.79
C LEU A 171 10.17 16.79 33.99
N THR A 172 9.78 16.95 35.24
CA THR A 172 8.85 17.97 35.72
C THR A 172 9.43 19.35 35.39
N ASN A 173 8.94 19.96 34.32
CA ASN A 173 9.15 21.39 34.07
C ASN A 173 8.31 22.19 35.08
N GLY A 174 8.89 22.42 36.27
CA GLY A 174 8.44 23.45 37.18
C GLY A 174 8.84 24.82 36.63
N ASN A 175 7.86 25.60 36.17
CA ASN A 175 8.04 27.03 35.92
C ASN A 175 6.93 27.80 36.64
N THR A 176 7.07 27.88 37.96
CA THR A 176 6.44 28.91 38.80
C THR A 176 7.31 30.16 38.73
N GLY A 177 6.71 31.28 38.28
CA GLY A 177 7.36 32.58 38.24
C GLY A 177 6.37 33.66 37.84
N ASP A 178 5.47 34.02 38.77
CA ASP A 178 4.77 35.30 38.78
C ASP A 178 5.78 36.45 38.97
N ALA A 179 5.67 37.50 38.17
CA ALA A 179 6.09 38.84 38.55
C ALA A 179 5.28 39.91 37.80
N LEU A 180 4.75 40.82 38.60
CA LEU A 180 3.77 41.88 38.34
C LEU A 180 4.47 43.24 38.12
N GLY A 181 3.90 44.13 37.29
CA GLY A 181 4.16 45.59 37.26
C GLY A 181 5.28 46.06 36.31
N THR A 182 5.24 47.20 35.60
CA THR A 182 4.46 48.45 35.69
C THR A 182 4.58 49.25 34.36
N SER A 183 3.76 50.29 34.24
CA SER A 183 3.47 51.19 33.11
C SER A 183 4.62 52.07 32.57
N GLY A 184 4.41 52.62 31.36
CA GLY A 184 5.16 53.78 30.83
C GLY A 184 4.84 54.07 29.35
N ALA A 185 4.42 55.29 29.03
CA ALA A 185 3.81 55.72 27.77
C ALA A 185 4.77 56.45 26.79
N VAL A 186 4.23 56.78 25.59
CA VAL A 186 4.54 57.93 24.69
C VAL A 186 5.33 57.66 23.36
N SER A 187 4.58 57.71 22.25
CA SER A 187 4.70 58.52 21.00
C SER A 187 6.06 58.77 20.29
N THR A 188 6.18 58.40 19.00
CA THR A 188 6.19 59.28 17.80
C THR A 188 6.87 58.65 16.56
N SER A 189 6.21 58.83 15.41
CA SER A 189 6.71 59.12 14.04
C SER A 189 7.96 58.45 13.43
N GLY A 190 7.73 57.72 12.33
CA GLY A 190 8.43 57.86 11.04
C GLY A 190 9.92 57.52 10.90
N ALA A 191 10.24 56.43 10.19
CA ALA A 191 11.17 56.45 9.03
C ALA A 191 11.36 55.06 8.40
N ILE A 192 11.46 55.09 7.07
CA ILE A 192 11.78 54.02 6.12
C ILE A 192 13.14 53.38 6.45
N GLY A 193 13.20 52.05 6.51
CA GLY A 193 14.44 51.31 6.77
C GLY A 193 14.36 49.83 6.38
N THR A 194 14.76 49.54 5.14
CA THR A 194 15.37 48.31 4.61
C THR A 194 15.24 47.03 5.46
N ALA A 195 14.22 46.22 5.19
CA ALA A 195 14.09 44.88 5.75
C ALA A 195 15.13 43.93 5.13
N THR A 196 16.27 43.79 5.80
CA THR A 196 17.19 42.66 5.59
C THR A 196 16.48 41.40 6.05
N ARG A 197 16.08 40.56 5.09
CA ARG A 197 15.38 39.29 5.31
C ARG A 197 16.33 38.30 6.00
N LEU A 198 16.37 38.32 7.33
CA LEU A 198 17.03 37.29 8.13
C LEU A 198 16.34 35.95 7.87
N ALA A 199 17.09 35.00 7.32
CA ALA A 199 16.66 33.61 7.14
C ALA A 199 16.32 33.00 8.52
N PRO A 200 15.23 32.23 8.65
CA PRO A 200 14.95 31.53 9.89
C PRO A 200 16.00 30.42 10.07
N ALA A 201 16.67 30.48 11.22
CA ALA A 201 17.64 29.50 11.69
C ALA A 201 17.09 28.08 11.52
N ALA A 202 17.77 27.28 10.68
CA ALA A 202 17.57 25.85 10.58
C ALA A 202 17.87 25.24 11.96
N ARG A 203 16.80 24.97 12.71
CA ARG A 203 16.85 24.25 13.97
C ARG A 203 17.29 22.82 13.63
N LEU A 204 18.56 22.53 13.83
CA LEU A 204 19.13 21.18 13.80
C LEU A 204 18.36 20.33 14.82
N ALA A 205 17.38 19.56 14.34
CA ALA A 205 16.80 18.49 15.12
C ALA A 205 17.89 17.41 15.29
N PRO A 206 18.12 16.89 16.51
CA PRO A 206 19.06 15.79 16.69
C PRO A 206 18.56 14.60 15.89
N ALA A 207 19.44 14.01 15.09
CA ALA A 207 19.18 12.79 14.33
C ALA A 207 18.60 11.73 15.28
N GLY A 208 17.30 11.50 15.17
CA GLY A 208 16.59 10.51 15.96
C GLY A 208 17.23 9.15 15.72
N GLN A 209 17.90 8.62 16.74
CA GLN A 209 18.26 7.21 16.79
C GLN A 209 16.95 6.41 16.88
N SER A 210 16.39 6.06 15.72
CA SER A 210 15.36 5.03 15.65
C SER A 210 16.03 3.69 15.96
N VAL A 211 15.97 3.34 17.24
CA VAL A 211 16.25 1.99 17.75
C VAL A 211 15.61 1.01 16.77
N ARG A 212 16.41 0.13 16.15
CA ARG A 212 15.88 -0.97 15.33
C ARG A 212 14.83 -1.68 16.18
N SER A 213 13.56 -1.51 15.87
CA SER A 213 12.54 -2.39 16.46
C SER A 213 12.94 -3.81 16.03
N PRO A 214 13.05 -4.78 16.97
CA PRO A 214 13.37 -6.15 16.61
C PRO A 214 12.37 -6.61 15.54
N SER A 215 12.88 -7.07 14.39
CA SER A 215 12.07 -7.41 13.23
C SER A 215 11.01 -8.43 13.63
N ASN A 216 9.74 -8.05 13.51
CA ASN A 216 8.63 -8.96 13.76
C ASN A 216 8.70 -10.10 12.72
N PRO A 217 8.68 -11.38 13.10
CA PRO A 217 8.62 -12.48 12.14
C PRO A 217 7.45 -12.35 11.15
N GLY A 218 6.30 -11.79 11.57
CA GLY A 218 5.17 -11.51 10.69
C GLY A 218 5.48 -10.48 9.59
N GLU A 219 6.26 -9.45 9.90
CA GLU A 219 6.68 -8.42 8.92
C GLU A 219 7.64 -8.99 7.88
N ARG A 220 8.55 -9.88 8.31
CA ARG A 220 9.45 -10.59 7.38
C ARG A 220 8.70 -11.56 6.47
N ALA A 221 7.73 -12.30 7.02
CA ALA A 221 6.87 -13.17 6.24
C ALA A 221 6.05 -12.37 5.21
N LEU A 222 5.46 -11.25 5.64
CA LEU A 222 4.73 -10.33 4.77
C LEU A 222 5.59 -9.86 3.60
N GLY A 223 6.80 -9.34 3.88
CA GLY A 223 7.73 -8.90 2.84
C GLY A 223 8.15 -10.01 1.88
N PHE A 224 8.36 -11.23 2.39
CA PHE A 224 8.65 -12.39 1.55
C PHE A 224 7.50 -12.71 0.59
N PHE A 225 6.26 -12.80 1.09
CA PHE A 225 5.12 -13.12 0.25
C PHE A 225 4.77 -11.99 -0.71
N HIS A 226 4.97 -10.72 -0.34
CA HIS A 226 4.91 -9.60 -1.29
C HIS A 226 5.91 -9.80 -2.42
N LEU A 227 7.19 -10.05 -2.13
CA LEU A 227 8.19 -10.24 -3.20
C LEU A 227 7.88 -11.44 -4.09
N ALA A 228 7.55 -12.60 -3.50
CA ALA A 228 7.24 -13.80 -4.27
C ALA A 228 6.01 -13.59 -5.17
N THR A 229 4.93 -13.02 -4.61
CA THR A 229 3.70 -12.73 -5.37
C THR A 229 3.94 -11.62 -6.40
N GLY A 230 4.74 -10.62 -6.08
CA GLY A 230 5.12 -9.54 -6.99
C GLY A 230 5.89 -10.05 -8.21
N LEU A 231 6.86 -10.94 -8.01
CA LEU A 231 7.57 -11.62 -9.09
C LEU A 231 6.64 -12.50 -9.93
N TRP A 232 5.74 -13.24 -9.29
CA TRP A 232 4.73 -14.03 -10.00
C TRP A 232 3.81 -13.15 -10.86
N LEU A 233 3.38 -12.00 -10.35
CA LEU A 233 2.59 -11.03 -11.10
C LEU A 233 3.35 -10.43 -12.28
N MET A 234 4.64 -10.12 -12.12
CA MET A 234 5.48 -9.67 -13.24
C MET A 234 5.59 -10.74 -14.33
N TYR A 235 5.72 -12.01 -13.92
CA TYR A 235 5.68 -13.13 -14.86
C TYR A 235 4.33 -13.19 -15.59
N LEU A 236 3.20 -13.12 -14.88
CA LEU A 236 1.87 -13.13 -15.52
C LEU A 236 1.66 -11.94 -16.46
N THR A 237 2.05 -10.73 -16.04
CA THR A 237 2.04 -9.54 -16.90
C THR A 237 2.82 -9.79 -18.18
N PHE A 238 4.05 -10.29 -18.08
CA PHE A 238 4.90 -10.57 -19.23
C PHE A 238 4.31 -11.66 -20.13
N ALA A 239 3.93 -12.80 -19.56
CA ALA A 239 3.39 -13.95 -20.27
C ALA A 239 2.09 -13.60 -21.03
N THR A 240 1.12 -13.00 -20.34
CA THR A 240 -0.15 -12.59 -20.95
C THR A 240 0.06 -11.53 -22.03
N THR A 241 0.98 -10.58 -21.83
CA THR A 241 1.29 -9.57 -22.86
C THR A 241 1.87 -10.23 -24.11
N LEU A 242 2.85 -11.12 -23.97
CA LEU A 242 3.44 -11.82 -25.13
C LEU A 242 2.41 -12.72 -25.83
N ASN A 243 1.57 -13.42 -25.07
CA ASN A 243 0.55 -14.29 -25.65
C ASN A 243 -0.49 -13.46 -26.44
N ILE A 244 -0.89 -12.30 -25.94
CA ILE A 244 -1.82 -11.40 -26.62
C ILE A 244 -1.17 -10.73 -27.84
N SER A 245 0.03 -10.18 -27.69
CA SER A 245 0.66 -9.35 -28.72
C SER A 245 1.35 -10.15 -29.82
N LEU A 246 1.90 -11.33 -29.50
CA LEU A 246 2.71 -12.14 -30.42
C LEU A 246 2.10 -13.52 -30.69
N HIS A 247 0.93 -13.82 -30.14
CA HIS A 247 0.28 -15.15 -30.25
C HIS A 247 1.16 -16.31 -29.76
N TYR A 248 2.08 -16.05 -28.83
CA TYR A 248 2.81 -17.12 -28.15
C TYR A 248 1.88 -17.88 -27.19
N ALA A 249 2.20 -19.16 -26.92
CA ALA A 249 1.54 -19.96 -25.90
C ALA A 249 2.53 -20.23 -24.76
N LEU A 250 2.79 -19.21 -23.93
CA LEU A 250 3.52 -19.42 -22.67
C LEU A 250 2.59 -20.06 -21.62
N PRO A 251 3.08 -20.99 -20.78
CA PRO A 251 2.26 -21.64 -19.76
C PRO A 251 1.55 -20.62 -18.87
N GLY A 252 0.21 -20.58 -18.96
CA GLY A 252 -0.61 -19.77 -18.07
C GLY A 252 -0.88 -18.32 -18.47
N GLY A 253 -0.49 -17.90 -19.67
CA GLY A 253 -0.87 -16.61 -20.26
C GLY A 253 -1.93 -16.72 -21.34
#